data_AF-A0A926TGG7-F1
#
_entry.id   AF-A0A926TGG7-F1
#
_cell.length_a   1.000
_cell.length_b   1.000
_cell.length_c   1.000
_cell.angle_alpha   90.00
_cell.angle_beta   90.00
_cell.angle_gamma   90.00
#
_symmetry.space_group_name_H-M   'P 1'
#
loop_
_entity.id
_entity.type
_entity.pdbx_description
1 polymer ?
#
loop_
_entity_poly.entity_id
_entity_poly.type
_entity_poly.pdbx_seq_one_letter_code
_entity_poly.pdbx_strand_id
1 'polypeptide(L)'
;MHSTSASIHCPNPLCQTLNLESQRFCQQCRTPLQKRYLWAVGAAEPLVPGTLLYDRYWVKQDAIVLDTQPALSPMPPERIPGRVQPYLRLSAYSLHVPQVYGIVPMSVAHTEADVLLLEHAPIYEADTSAEATLMPELAAAWGHSALRQLNWLWQIAQLWEPLSREGVASTLLTPTLLRVEGSLVRLLELRPDRS
;
A
#
# COMPACT_ATOMS: atom_id res chain seq x y z
N MET A 1 10.50 12.90 -17.62
CA MET A 1 11.24 13.62 -16.56
C MET A 1 10.25 14.49 -15.81
N HIS A 2 9.70 14.02 -14.69
CA HIS A 2 9.00 14.86 -13.71
C HIS A 2 9.31 14.31 -12.31
N SER A 3 10.51 14.62 -11.81
CA SER A 3 10.82 14.39 -10.40
C SER A 3 10.18 15.51 -9.59
N THR A 4 8.89 15.39 -9.34
CA THR A 4 8.12 16.24 -8.44
C THR A 4 8.40 15.75 -7.01
N SER A 5 9.55 16.14 -6.46
CA SER A 5 9.99 15.71 -5.13
C SER A 5 8.97 16.14 -4.08
N ALA A 6 8.38 15.17 -3.37
CA ALA A 6 7.44 15.45 -2.31
C ALA A 6 8.18 16.10 -1.11
N SER A 7 7.45 16.89 -0.33
CA SER A 7 7.90 17.32 0.99
C SER A 7 7.24 16.45 2.07
N ILE A 8 8.01 16.07 3.09
CA ILE A 8 7.55 15.25 4.22
C ILE A 8 7.81 16.00 5.53
N HIS A 9 6.82 16.00 6.42
CA HIS A 9 6.96 16.54 7.76
C HIS A 9 7.80 15.61 8.64
N CYS A 10 8.65 16.21 9.47
CA CYS A 10 9.39 15.47 10.47
C CYS A 10 8.42 14.73 11.42
N PRO A 11 8.62 13.43 11.69
CA PRO A 11 7.73 12.66 12.57
C PRO A 11 7.85 13.08 14.05
N ASN A 12 8.87 13.87 14.42
CA ASN A 12 8.99 14.41 15.77
C ASN A 12 7.95 15.54 15.97
N PRO A 13 6.98 15.38 16.91
CA PRO A 13 5.91 16.35 17.11
C PRO A 13 6.38 17.71 17.61
N LEU A 14 7.59 17.79 18.21
CA LEU A 14 8.19 19.06 18.64
C LEU A 14 8.92 19.80 17.52
N CYS A 15 9.14 19.15 16.37
CA CYS A 15 9.91 19.69 15.26
C CYS A 15 9.01 20.00 14.05
N GLN A 16 8.37 18.97 13.51
CA GLN A 16 7.46 19.04 12.34
C GLN A 16 8.01 19.76 11.08
N THR A 17 9.31 20.09 11.04
CA THR A 17 9.97 20.74 9.91
C THR A 17 9.72 19.99 8.61
N LEU A 18 9.47 20.71 7.53
CA LEU A 18 9.37 20.16 6.18
C LEU A 18 10.74 19.71 5.68
N ASN A 19 10.79 18.53 5.07
CA ASN A 19 11.99 17.92 4.53
C ASN A 19 11.71 17.42 3.11
N LEU A 20 12.75 17.34 2.28
CA LEU A 20 12.63 16.68 0.98
C LEU A 20 12.51 15.17 1.18
N GLU A 21 11.68 14.51 0.39
CA GLU A 21 11.52 13.06 0.40
C GLU A 21 12.86 12.31 0.22
N SER A 22 13.83 12.86 -0.50
CA SER A 22 15.15 12.25 -0.69
C SER A 22 16.00 12.20 0.59
N GLN A 23 15.68 13.03 1.59
CA GLN A 23 16.40 13.08 2.86
C GLN A 23 16.05 11.86 3.73
N ARG A 24 17.06 11.32 4.43
CA ARG A 24 16.88 10.20 5.39
C ARG A 24 16.63 10.69 6.83
N PHE A 25 17.11 11.88 7.15
CA PHE A 25 17.02 12.48 8.48
C PHE A 25 16.51 13.90 8.35
N CYS A 26 15.74 14.34 9.34
CA CYS A 26 15.27 15.71 9.42
C CYS A 26 16.44 16.68 9.41
N GLN A 27 16.37 17.71 8.57
CA GLN A 27 17.41 18.73 8.44
C GLN A 27 17.63 19.54 9.72
N GLN A 28 16.62 19.62 10.59
CA GLN A 28 16.66 20.42 11.82
C GLN A 28 16.98 19.61 13.08
N CYS A 29 16.22 18.54 13.36
CA CYS A 29 16.37 17.77 14.61
C CYS A 29 17.06 16.41 14.44
N ARG A 30 17.46 16.05 13.20
CA ARG A 30 18.10 14.76 12.86
C ARG A 30 17.27 13.50 13.14
N THR A 31 16.01 13.62 13.57
CA THR A 31 15.08 12.48 13.66
C THR A 31 14.98 11.78 12.30
N PRO A 32 15.08 10.45 12.22
CA PRO A 32 14.86 9.71 10.97
C PRO A 32 13.51 10.06 10.36
N LEU A 33 13.48 10.30 9.04
CA LEU A 33 12.25 10.59 8.33
C LEU A 33 11.55 9.27 7.99
N GLN A 34 10.32 9.11 8.46
CA GLN A 34 9.51 7.93 8.17
C GLN A 34 8.80 8.10 6.83
N LYS A 35 9.26 7.41 5.79
CA LYS A 35 8.62 7.41 4.47
C LYS A 35 7.63 6.25 4.40
N ARG A 36 6.33 6.53 4.50
CA ARG A 36 5.31 5.48 4.44
C ARG A 36 4.61 5.50 3.08
N TYR A 37 4.94 4.51 2.24
CA TYR A 37 4.32 4.34 0.93
C TYR A 37 3.03 3.51 1.04
N LEU A 38 1.94 4.18 0.63
CA LEU A 38 0.55 3.81 0.54
C LEU A 38 0.22 3.01 -0.72
N TRP A 39 -0.57 1.92 -0.69
CA TRP A 39 -1.32 1.51 -1.89
C TRP A 39 -2.77 2.01 -1.79
N ALA A 40 -3.23 2.78 -2.79
CA ALA A 40 -4.57 3.35 -2.84
C ALA A 40 -5.53 2.48 -3.67
N VAL A 41 -6.69 2.17 -3.12
CA VAL A 41 -7.69 1.27 -3.74
C VAL A 41 -9.05 1.94 -3.79
N GLY A 42 -9.78 1.74 -4.90
CA GLY A 42 -11.19 2.13 -5.01
C GLY A 42 -11.44 3.58 -5.43
N ALA A 43 -10.41 4.31 -5.89
CA ALA A 43 -10.59 5.63 -6.46
C ALA A 43 -11.50 5.56 -7.71
N ALA A 44 -12.53 6.42 -7.74
CA ALA A 44 -13.46 6.50 -8.87
C ALA A 44 -12.79 7.05 -10.14
N GLU A 45 -11.82 7.94 -9.96
CA GLU A 45 -10.99 8.53 -11.01
C GLU A 45 -9.51 8.19 -10.76
N PRO A 46 -8.69 8.08 -11.82
CA PRO A 46 -7.26 7.90 -11.67
C PRO A 46 -6.63 9.01 -10.82
N LEU A 47 -5.85 8.62 -9.82
CA LEU A 47 -5.11 9.58 -9.00
C LEU A 47 -4.02 10.26 -9.84
N VAL A 48 -3.96 11.59 -9.80
CA VAL A 48 -3.03 12.37 -10.63
C VAL A 48 -1.67 12.46 -9.94
N PRO A 49 -0.58 11.92 -10.51
CA PRO A 49 0.77 12.04 -9.94
C PRO A 49 1.17 13.50 -9.70
N GLY A 50 1.78 13.77 -8.56
CA GLY A 50 2.22 15.11 -8.18
C GLY A 50 1.14 15.99 -7.53
N THR A 51 -0.01 15.42 -7.17
CA THR A 51 -1.06 16.09 -6.40
C THR A 51 -1.15 15.56 -4.96
N LEU A 52 -1.77 16.33 -4.07
CA LEU A 52 -2.11 15.88 -2.71
C LEU A 52 -3.53 15.33 -2.68
N LEU A 53 -3.66 14.10 -2.20
CA LEU A 53 -4.93 13.50 -1.82
C LEU A 53 -5.22 13.83 -0.35
N TYR A 54 -6.35 14.50 -0.10
CA TYR A 54 -6.84 14.89 1.24
C TYR A 54 -5.80 15.66 2.07
N ASP A 55 -5.09 16.59 1.41
CA ASP A 55 -4.05 17.46 1.98
C ASP A 55 -2.92 16.72 2.74
N ARG A 56 -2.77 15.41 2.51
CA ARG A 56 -1.84 14.58 3.28
C ARG A 56 -1.08 13.56 2.44
N TYR A 57 -1.73 12.91 1.50
CA TYR A 57 -1.15 11.79 0.77
C TYR A 57 -0.66 12.26 -0.59
N TRP A 58 0.65 12.34 -0.78
CA TRP A 58 1.24 12.76 -2.06
C TRP A 58 1.15 11.64 -3.08
N VAL A 59 0.45 11.88 -4.19
CA VAL A 59 0.24 10.89 -5.25
C VAL A 59 1.52 10.70 -6.05
N LYS A 60 2.02 9.46 -6.08
CA LYS A 60 3.14 9.00 -6.90
C LYS A 60 2.59 8.39 -8.20
N GLN A 61 3.25 7.36 -8.72
CA GLN A 61 2.79 6.62 -9.90
C GLN A 61 1.86 5.46 -9.54
N ASP A 62 1.18 4.92 -10.55
CA ASP A 62 0.19 3.84 -10.43
C ASP A 62 -0.94 4.20 -9.45
N ALA A 63 -0.93 3.63 -8.25
CA ALA A 63 -1.77 4.04 -7.12
C ALA A 63 -0.95 4.15 -5.83
N ILE A 64 0.36 4.34 -5.95
CA ILE A 64 1.25 4.57 -4.82
C ILE A 64 1.03 5.99 -4.32
N VAL A 65 0.89 6.15 -3.01
CA VAL A 65 0.88 7.47 -2.37
C VAL A 65 1.93 7.52 -1.26
N LEU A 66 2.42 8.71 -0.90
CA LEU A 66 3.33 8.90 0.23
C LEU A 66 2.59 9.67 1.34
N ASP A 67 2.58 9.16 2.57
CA ASP A 67 2.12 9.93 3.71
C ASP A 67 3.11 11.06 4.02
N THR A 68 2.69 12.31 3.79
CA THR A 68 3.53 13.48 4.06
C THR A 68 3.49 13.93 5.52
N GLN A 69 2.57 13.38 6.32
CA GLN A 69 2.36 13.75 7.73
C GLN A 69 2.38 12.53 8.66
N PRO A 70 3.50 11.76 8.72
CA PRO A 70 3.57 10.50 9.46
C PRO A 70 3.45 10.65 10.98
N ALA A 71 3.63 11.86 11.52
CA ALA A 71 3.42 12.17 12.94
C ALA A 71 1.94 12.12 13.34
N LEU A 72 1.03 12.36 12.39
CA LEU A 72 -0.40 12.37 12.65
C LEU A 72 -0.93 10.95 12.53
N SER A 73 -1.77 10.53 13.48
CA SER A 73 -2.55 9.31 13.29
C SER A 73 -3.40 9.45 12.02
N PRO A 74 -3.56 8.40 11.19
CA PRO A 74 -4.61 8.39 10.19
C PRO A 74 -5.95 8.66 10.89
N MET A 75 -6.83 9.39 10.21
CA MET A 75 -8.14 9.72 10.76
C MET A 75 -8.95 8.41 10.87
N PRO A 76 -9.52 8.10 12.04
CA PRO A 76 -10.35 6.91 12.17
C PRO A 76 -11.58 7.06 11.28
N PRO A 77 -11.99 6.03 10.52
CA PRO A 77 -13.20 6.11 9.74
C PRO A 77 -14.42 6.14 10.68
N GLU A 78 -15.41 6.99 10.38
CA GLU A 78 -16.68 7.05 11.15
C GLU A 78 -17.44 5.72 11.08
N ARG A 79 -17.33 5.03 9.96
CA ARG A 79 -17.89 3.70 9.74
C ARG A 79 -16.89 2.84 8.99
N ILE A 80 -16.72 1.58 9.40
CA ILE A 80 -15.90 0.60 8.69
C ILE A 80 -16.69 0.08 7.48
N PRO A 81 -16.27 0.36 6.23
CA PRO A 81 -16.97 -0.13 5.04
C PRO A 81 -16.88 -1.66 4.93
N GLY A 82 -17.86 -2.29 4.29
CA GLY A 82 -17.89 -3.75 4.12
C GLY A 82 -16.61 -4.31 3.48
N ARG A 83 -16.06 -3.59 2.48
CA ARG A 83 -14.81 -3.96 1.79
C ARG A 83 -13.55 -3.96 2.66
N VAL A 84 -13.60 -3.34 3.85
CA VAL A 84 -12.47 -3.34 4.81
C VAL A 84 -12.48 -4.60 5.67
N GLN A 85 -13.64 -5.24 5.84
CA GLN A 85 -13.75 -6.38 6.76
C GLN A 85 -12.84 -7.57 6.41
N PRO A 86 -12.66 -7.98 5.13
CA PRO A 86 -11.74 -9.05 4.78
C PRO A 86 -10.30 -8.77 5.25
N TYR A 87 -9.84 -7.53 5.10
CA TYR A 87 -8.50 -7.14 5.57
C TYR A 87 -8.35 -7.28 7.09
N LEU A 88 -9.36 -6.85 7.86
CA LEU A 88 -9.33 -6.95 9.32
C LEU A 88 -9.34 -8.41 9.79
N ARG A 89 -10.17 -9.26 9.18
CA ARG A 89 -10.26 -10.70 9.52
C ARG A 89 -9.02 -11.48 9.07
N LEU A 90 -8.34 -11.03 8.02
CA LEU A 90 -7.08 -11.61 7.52
C LEU A 90 -5.82 -11.00 8.13
N SER A 91 -5.93 -10.24 9.22
CA SER A 91 -4.77 -9.59 9.88
C SER A 91 -3.70 -10.58 10.36
N ALA A 92 -4.06 -11.83 10.70
CA ALA A 92 -3.13 -12.90 11.01
C ALA A 92 -2.21 -13.30 9.83
N TYR A 93 -2.58 -12.91 8.61
CA TYR A 93 -1.83 -13.16 7.37
C TYR A 93 -1.10 -11.92 6.86
N SER A 94 -0.80 -10.94 7.73
CA SER A 94 -0.20 -9.64 7.38
C SER A 94 1.15 -9.73 6.65
N LEU A 95 1.83 -10.88 6.73
CA LEU A 95 3.02 -11.13 5.92
C LEU A 95 2.68 -11.18 4.42
N HIS A 96 1.51 -11.70 4.07
CA HIS A 96 1.04 -11.87 2.68
C HIS A 96 -0.04 -10.85 2.29
N VAL A 97 -0.87 -10.42 3.24
CA VAL A 97 -2.05 -9.57 3.00
C VAL A 97 -1.77 -8.16 3.53
N PRO A 98 -1.88 -7.12 2.68
CA PRO A 98 -1.65 -5.76 3.13
C PRO A 98 -2.71 -5.34 4.15
N GLN A 99 -2.41 -4.36 4.98
CA GLN A 99 -3.27 -3.97 6.11
C GLN A 99 -3.91 -2.61 5.86
N VAL A 100 -5.08 -2.38 6.45
CA VAL A 100 -5.76 -1.10 6.32
C VAL A 100 -5.01 -0.04 7.13
N TYR A 101 -4.54 0.98 6.43
CA TYR A 101 -3.90 2.14 7.04
C TYR A 101 -4.91 3.25 7.35
N GLY A 102 -5.82 3.52 6.42
CA GLY A 102 -6.81 4.58 6.56
C GLY A 102 -7.77 4.64 5.37
N ILE A 103 -8.77 5.51 5.50
CA ILE A 103 -9.76 5.74 4.44
C ILE A 103 -9.82 7.23 4.17
N VAL A 104 -9.73 7.60 2.90
CA VAL A 104 -9.84 8.96 2.44
C VAL A 104 -11.23 9.17 1.82
N PRO A 105 -12.05 10.07 2.36
CA PRO A 105 -13.34 10.36 1.76
C PRO A 105 -13.16 11.14 0.47
N MET A 106 -13.80 10.69 -0.61
CA MET A 106 -13.74 11.35 -1.93
C MET A 106 -14.96 12.24 -2.20
N SER A 107 -16.01 12.12 -1.38
CA SER A 107 -17.16 13.01 -1.43
C SER A 107 -17.71 13.26 -0.03
N VAL A 108 -18.41 14.38 0.14
CA VAL A 108 -19.06 14.78 1.40
C VAL A 108 -20.14 13.78 1.84
N ALA A 109 -20.60 12.91 0.93
CA ALA A 109 -21.64 11.93 1.19
C ALA A 109 -21.11 10.56 1.66
N HIS A 110 -19.79 10.40 1.87
CA HIS A 110 -19.15 9.17 2.38
C HIS A 110 -19.67 7.90 1.67
N THR A 111 -19.63 7.94 0.34
CA THR A 111 -20.11 6.88 -0.56
C THR A 111 -19.06 5.78 -0.78
N GLU A 112 -19.42 4.71 -1.50
CA GLU A 112 -18.46 3.65 -1.93
C GLU A 112 -17.24 4.16 -2.73
N ALA A 113 -17.23 5.42 -3.15
CA ALA A 113 -16.14 6.08 -3.86
C ALA A 113 -14.94 6.48 -2.96
N ASP A 114 -14.98 6.23 -1.66
CA ASP A 114 -13.83 6.52 -0.77
C ASP A 114 -12.58 5.76 -1.21
N VAL A 115 -11.40 6.31 -0.96
CA VAL A 115 -10.12 5.64 -1.27
C VAL A 115 -9.63 4.90 -0.02
N LEU A 116 -9.47 3.59 -0.13
CA LEU A 116 -8.84 2.78 0.91
C LEU A 116 -7.32 2.84 0.75
N LEU A 117 -6.61 3.21 1.82
CA LEU A 117 -5.15 3.20 1.86
C LEU A 117 -4.67 1.96 2.59
N LEU A 118 -3.77 1.21 1.95
CA LEU A 118 -3.21 -0.03 2.47
C LEU A 118 -1.72 0.13 2.77
N GLU A 119 -1.32 -0.19 4.00
CA GLU A 119 0.09 -0.34 4.37
C GLU A 119 0.57 -1.79 4.20
N HIS A 120 1.89 -1.98 4.22
CA HIS A 120 2.55 -3.26 3.95
C HIS A 120 2.24 -3.85 2.56
N ALA A 121 1.77 -3.02 1.63
CA ALA A 121 1.70 -3.39 0.22
C ALA A 121 3.10 -3.68 -0.34
N PRO A 122 3.22 -4.56 -1.34
CA PRO A 122 4.49 -4.96 -1.95
C PRO A 122 5.09 -3.82 -2.80
N ILE A 123 5.60 -2.80 -2.12
CA ILE A 123 6.20 -1.58 -2.68
C ILE A 123 7.66 -1.53 -2.20
N TYR A 124 8.59 -1.35 -3.12
CA TYR A 124 9.94 -0.94 -2.78
C TYR A 124 9.94 0.53 -2.34
N GLU A 125 10.45 0.80 -1.15
CA GLU A 125 10.62 2.18 -0.69
C GLU A 125 11.57 2.95 -1.60
N ALA A 126 11.26 4.22 -1.87
CA ALA A 126 12.14 5.09 -2.61
C ALA A 126 13.47 5.30 -1.84
N ASP A 127 14.58 4.87 -2.44
CA ASP A 127 15.91 5.22 -1.93
C ASP A 127 16.31 6.63 -2.40
N THR A 128 17.55 7.02 -2.15
CA THR A 128 18.07 8.36 -2.49
C THR A 128 18.06 8.67 -3.99
N SER A 129 17.82 7.69 -4.86
CA SER A 129 17.94 7.78 -6.33
C SER A 129 16.79 7.15 -7.11
N ALA A 130 15.98 6.29 -6.49
CA ALA A 130 14.89 5.57 -7.15
C ALA A 130 13.53 5.99 -6.57
N GLU A 131 12.52 6.09 -7.43
CA GLU A 131 11.14 6.27 -7.01
C GLU A 131 10.56 4.98 -6.41
N ALA A 132 9.56 5.11 -5.54
CA ALA A 132 8.83 3.96 -5.04
C ALA A 132 8.14 3.22 -6.19
N THR A 133 8.31 1.90 -6.22
CA THR A 133 7.83 1.03 -7.30
C THR A 133 7.24 -0.25 -6.74
N LEU A 134 6.31 -0.86 -7.48
CA LEU A 134 5.77 -2.15 -7.09
C LEU A 134 6.85 -3.24 -7.19
N MET A 135 6.82 -4.18 -6.25
CA MET A 135 7.60 -5.41 -6.38
C MET A 135 7.15 -6.20 -7.62
N PRO A 136 8.00 -7.10 -8.14
CA PRO A 136 7.70 -7.83 -9.37
C PRO A 136 6.43 -8.67 -9.24
N GLU A 137 5.69 -8.78 -10.33
CA GLU A 137 4.61 -9.76 -10.44
C GLU A 137 5.19 -11.17 -10.37
N LEU A 138 4.45 -12.09 -9.74
CA LEU A 138 4.85 -13.50 -9.64
C LEU A 138 5.14 -14.11 -11.02
N ALA A 139 4.34 -13.77 -12.03
CA ALA A 139 4.52 -14.24 -13.40
C ALA A 139 5.85 -13.76 -14.01
N ALA A 140 6.22 -12.50 -13.77
CA ALA A 140 7.49 -11.95 -14.24
C ALA A 140 8.69 -12.60 -13.52
N ALA A 141 8.53 -12.99 -12.26
CA ALA A 141 9.54 -13.69 -11.48
C ALA A 141 9.52 -15.23 -11.67
N TRP A 142 8.68 -15.79 -12.53
CA TRP A 142 8.47 -17.22 -12.58
C TRP A 142 9.74 -18.01 -12.96
N GLY A 143 10.65 -17.43 -13.74
CA GLY A 143 11.90 -18.06 -14.21
C GLY A 143 12.95 -18.42 -13.13
N HIS A 144 12.63 -18.26 -11.85
CA HIS A 144 13.49 -18.71 -10.74
C HIS A 144 13.51 -20.25 -10.58
N SER A 145 14.26 -20.76 -9.59
CA SER A 145 14.45 -22.21 -9.41
C SER A 145 13.14 -22.97 -9.12
N ALA A 146 13.07 -24.25 -9.48
CA ALA A 146 11.91 -25.09 -9.22
C ALA A 146 11.50 -25.12 -7.73
N LEU A 147 12.48 -25.12 -6.82
CA LEU A 147 12.22 -25.03 -5.38
C LEU A 147 11.56 -23.70 -4.99
N ARG A 148 11.96 -22.60 -5.64
CA ARG A 148 11.34 -21.28 -5.43
C ARG A 148 9.90 -21.26 -5.91
N GLN A 149 9.66 -21.78 -7.12
CA GLN A 149 8.31 -21.91 -7.70
C GLN A 149 7.39 -22.74 -6.80
N LEU A 150 7.86 -23.91 -6.35
CA LEU A 150 7.09 -24.78 -5.45
C LEU A 150 6.74 -24.09 -4.13
N ASN A 151 7.70 -23.35 -3.56
CA ASN A 151 7.47 -22.57 -2.35
C ASN A 151 6.41 -21.48 -2.53
N TRP A 152 6.40 -20.77 -3.67
CA TRP A 152 5.35 -19.78 -3.95
C TRP A 152 3.98 -20.44 -4.14
N LEU A 153 3.90 -21.54 -4.88
CA LEU A 153 2.66 -22.30 -5.04
C LEU A 153 2.12 -22.81 -3.71
N TRP A 154 3.01 -23.25 -2.81
CA TRP A 154 2.62 -23.70 -1.49
C TRP A 154 2.02 -22.55 -0.66
N GLN A 155 2.62 -21.36 -0.69
CA GLN A 155 2.04 -20.18 -0.01
C GLN A 155 0.68 -19.80 -0.58
N ILE A 156 0.53 -19.81 -1.91
CA ILE A 156 -0.77 -19.55 -2.57
C ILE A 156 -1.83 -20.57 -2.10
N ALA A 157 -1.45 -21.85 -2.00
CA ALA A 157 -2.35 -22.89 -1.51
C ALA A 157 -2.76 -22.67 -0.05
N GLN A 158 -1.84 -22.26 0.83
CA GLN A 158 -2.15 -21.95 2.23
C GLN A 158 -3.06 -20.73 2.39
N LEU A 159 -2.98 -19.76 1.47
CA LEU A 159 -3.85 -18.58 1.46
C LEU A 159 -5.25 -18.87 0.90
N TRP A 160 -5.44 -19.99 0.20
CA TRP A 160 -6.69 -20.25 -0.51
C TRP A 160 -7.91 -20.35 0.41
N GLU A 161 -7.83 -21.19 1.44
CA GLU A 161 -8.91 -21.41 2.40
C GLU A 161 -9.29 -20.14 3.19
N PRO A 162 -8.36 -19.38 3.81
CA PRO A 162 -8.72 -18.16 4.52
C PRO A 162 -9.30 -17.09 3.61
N LEU A 163 -8.77 -16.91 2.39
CA LEU A 163 -9.34 -15.94 1.44
C LEU A 163 -10.72 -16.35 0.93
N SER A 164 -10.96 -17.65 0.74
CA SER A 164 -12.27 -18.16 0.31
C SER A 164 -13.34 -17.97 1.37
N ARG A 165 -13.02 -18.17 2.65
CA ARG A 165 -13.94 -17.87 3.77
C ARG A 165 -14.36 -16.41 3.81
N GLU A 166 -13.47 -15.54 3.36
CA GLU A 166 -13.67 -14.10 3.31
C GLU A 166 -14.24 -13.59 1.98
N GLY A 167 -14.53 -14.49 1.03
CA GLY A 167 -15.09 -14.14 -0.28
C GLY A 167 -14.17 -13.30 -1.15
N VAL A 168 -12.84 -13.51 -1.03
CA VAL A 168 -11.81 -12.77 -1.77
C VAL A 168 -10.78 -13.71 -2.43
N ALA A 169 -11.13 -14.98 -2.66
CA ALA A 169 -10.22 -15.98 -3.23
C ALA A 169 -9.78 -15.66 -4.68
N SER A 170 -10.61 -14.95 -5.45
CA SER A 170 -10.32 -14.47 -6.80
C SER A 170 -9.08 -13.56 -6.86
N THR A 171 -8.65 -13.00 -5.72
CA THR A 171 -7.36 -12.31 -5.58
C THR A 171 -6.20 -13.20 -6.02
N LEU A 172 -6.20 -14.48 -5.62
CA LEU A 172 -5.14 -15.44 -5.95
C LEU A 172 -5.13 -15.85 -7.43
N LEU A 173 -6.20 -15.54 -8.14
CA LEU A 173 -6.36 -15.84 -9.57
C LEU A 173 -6.11 -14.62 -10.47
N THR A 174 -5.81 -13.46 -9.88
CA THR A 174 -5.55 -12.23 -10.63
C THR A 174 -4.04 -11.96 -10.66
N PRO A 175 -3.34 -12.23 -11.78
CA PRO A 175 -1.86 -12.20 -11.81
C PRO A 175 -1.25 -10.85 -11.39
N THR A 176 -1.90 -9.75 -11.73
CA THR A 176 -1.44 -8.39 -11.41
C THR A 176 -1.46 -8.07 -9.91
N LEU A 177 -2.20 -8.84 -9.11
CA LEU A 177 -2.30 -8.72 -7.66
C LEU A 177 -1.29 -9.60 -6.90
N LEU A 178 -0.68 -10.57 -7.57
CA LEU A 178 0.33 -11.46 -6.98
C LEU A 178 1.73 -10.89 -7.22
N ARG A 179 2.35 -10.40 -6.15
CA ARG A 179 3.72 -9.89 -6.15
C ARG A 179 4.65 -10.81 -5.38
N VAL A 180 5.95 -10.66 -5.61
CA VAL A 180 6.97 -11.44 -4.88
C VAL A 180 8.02 -10.57 -4.20
N GLU A 181 8.35 -10.96 -2.97
CA GLU A 181 9.46 -10.41 -2.20
C GLU A 181 10.43 -11.56 -1.88
N GLY A 182 11.36 -11.83 -2.80
CA GLY A 182 12.24 -12.98 -2.69
C GLY A 182 11.46 -14.31 -2.67
N SER A 183 11.43 -15.03 -1.54
CA SER A 183 10.65 -16.28 -1.38
C SER A 183 9.19 -16.04 -1.04
N LEU A 184 8.80 -14.82 -0.70
CA LEU A 184 7.49 -14.53 -0.17
C LEU A 184 6.53 -14.11 -1.28
N VAL A 185 5.31 -14.66 -1.26
CA VAL A 185 4.18 -14.16 -2.06
C VAL A 185 3.50 -13.05 -1.27
N ARG A 186 3.25 -11.92 -1.92
CA ARG A 186 2.58 -10.74 -1.35
C ARG A 186 1.38 -10.40 -2.22
N LEU A 187 0.25 -10.07 -1.61
CA LEU A 187 -0.92 -9.57 -2.31
C LEU A 187 -0.84 -8.04 -2.37
N LEU A 188 -1.18 -7.46 -3.52
CA LEU A 188 -1.21 -6.01 -3.69
C LEU A 188 -2.47 -5.39 -3.03
N GLU A 189 -3.60 -6.06 -3.19
CA GLU A 189 -4.91 -5.72 -2.62
C GLU A 189 -5.80 -6.97 -2.61
N LEU A 190 -6.94 -6.92 -1.91
CA LEU A 190 -7.94 -7.97 -1.90
C LEU A 190 -9.04 -7.62 -2.90
N ARG A 191 -9.41 -8.58 -3.73
CA ARG A 191 -10.49 -8.48 -4.70
C ARG A 191 -11.67 -9.33 -4.25
N PRO A 192 -12.89 -8.76 -4.16
CA PRO A 192 -14.08 -9.56 -3.86
C PRO A 192 -14.38 -10.54 -4.99
N ASP A 193 -14.84 -11.72 -4.63
CA ASP A 193 -15.30 -12.74 -5.56
C ASP A 193 -16.52 -12.22 -6.32
N ARG A 194 -16.54 -12.44 -7.65
CA ARG A 194 -17.69 -12.09 -8.46
C ARG A 194 -18.82 -13.07 -8.14
N SER A 195 -19.94 -12.55 -7.66
CA SER A 195 -21.22 -13.25 -7.56
C SER A 195 -21.82 -13.52 -8.94
#